data_AF-A0A7C6GCG0-F1
#
_entry.id   AF-A0A7C6GCG0-F1
#
_cell.length_a   1.000
_cell.length_b   1.000
_cell.length_c   1.000
_cell.angle_alpha   90.00
_cell.angle_beta   90.00
_cell.angle_gamma   90.00
#
_symmetry.space_group_name_H-M   'P 1'
#
loop_
_entity.id
_entity.type
_entity.pdbx_description
1 polymer ?
#
loop_
_entity_poly.entity_id
_entity_poly.type
_entity_poly.pdbx_seq_one_letter_code
_entity_poly.pdbx_strand_id
1 'polypeptide(L)'
;MSTAHVYPATIGLPKNIDLYKWSVIAADQFSSSPNYWQRADEIVGDSPSTLRMVVPEVYLTIDTPAQMEERVSATHRAMREYRRNVLEFVPNSVIYVERKTPYVDRRRSLVLALDLETYSYLGDPDADVRASEATVLERIPAREAVRSAASMELPHVQVLYDDPNHRIQSILEGVAGDLEKVYETELMLDGGSVAGWRLDGDSQAWADIKRVLDDIKTAHGFRFIVGDGNHSLAAAKSHWEKIKSAGLKAEGAAANASVDDFKIGEHPARYALVELLNVHDEGLVMEPIHRWLRGISLDQLQQAASEWNRTHEGELVKLDLETQDGATSLELTQPGALIIESVQSVIDALVE
;
A
#
# COMPACT_ATOMS: atom_id res chain seq x y z
N MET A 1 -6.12 10.04 23.39
CA MET A 1 -6.12 10.10 21.91
C MET A 1 -5.43 8.83 21.44
N SER A 2 -6.00 8.09 20.49
CA SER A 2 -5.28 6.95 19.88
C SER A 2 -4.04 7.47 19.16
N THR A 3 -2.99 6.67 19.12
CA THR A 3 -1.73 6.98 18.44
C THR A 3 -1.70 6.34 17.07
N ALA A 4 -1.04 6.94 16.10
CA ALA A 4 -0.71 6.29 14.84
C ALA A 4 0.19 5.07 15.09
N HIS A 5 -0.22 3.89 14.61
CA HIS A 5 0.50 2.63 14.81
C HIS A 5 1.48 2.34 13.66
N VAL A 6 2.44 3.26 13.52
CA VAL A 6 3.57 3.16 12.59
C VAL A 6 4.88 3.29 13.36
N TYR A 7 5.89 2.52 12.95
CA TYR A 7 7.10 2.29 13.73
C TYR A 7 8.36 2.25 12.85
N PRO A 8 9.53 2.64 13.37
CA PRO A 8 10.81 2.28 12.76
C PRO A 8 10.94 0.76 12.63
N ALA A 9 11.67 0.31 11.61
CA ALA A 9 11.81 -1.11 11.29
C ALA A 9 13.29 -1.53 11.25
N THR A 10 13.52 -2.85 11.22
CA THR A 10 14.83 -3.37 10.80
C THR A 10 14.83 -3.50 9.28
N ILE A 11 15.62 -2.68 8.60
CA ILE A 11 15.57 -2.53 7.14
C ILE A 11 16.78 -3.21 6.50
N GLY A 12 16.53 -4.14 5.57
CA GLY A 12 17.57 -4.78 4.77
C GLY A 12 17.98 -3.89 3.60
N LEU A 13 19.21 -3.39 3.61
CA LEU A 13 19.79 -2.60 2.53
C LEU A 13 20.74 -3.45 1.70
N PRO A 14 20.63 -3.45 0.37
CA PRO A 14 21.59 -4.14 -0.48
C PRO A 14 22.98 -3.50 -0.41
N LYS A 15 24.05 -4.32 -0.38
CA LYS A 15 25.44 -3.83 -0.35
C LYS A 15 26.24 -4.35 -1.53
N ASN A 16 27.04 -3.47 -2.13
CA ASN A 16 27.97 -3.79 -3.22
C ASN A 16 27.31 -4.45 -4.43
N ILE A 17 26.08 -4.03 -4.78
CA ILE A 17 25.37 -4.50 -5.97
C ILE A 17 24.96 -3.33 -6.86
N ASP A 18 24.58 -3.67 -8.09
CA ASP A 18 23.99 -2.73 -9.04
C ASP A 18 22.54 -2.40 -8.63
N LEU A 19 22.34 -1.19 -8.09
CA LEU A 19 21.03 -0.74 -7.61
C LEU A 19 20.00 -0.53 -8.75
N TYR A 20 20.47 -0.25 -9.97
CA TYR A 20 19.60 -0.11 -11.14
C TYR A 20 18.95 -1.46 -11.50
N LYS A 21 19.70 -2.56 -11.36
CA LYS A 21 19.17 -3.93 -11.52
C LYS A 21 18.44 -4.44 -10.28
N TRP A 22 18.83 -3.96 -9.11
CA TRP A 22 18.18 -4.35 -7.86
C TRP A 22 16.73 -3.87 -7.79
N SER A 23 16.49 -2.63 -8.19
CA SER A 23 15.25 -1.91 -7.92
C SER A 23 14.21 -2.16 -8.99
N VAL A 24 13.16 -2.92 -8.65
CA VAL A 24 12.08 -3.32 -9.57
C VAL A 24 10.76 -2.73 -9.09
N ILE A 25 9.91 -2.35 -10.04
CA ILE A 25 8.55 -1.86 -9.77
C ILE A 25 7.71 -2.92 -9.02
N ALA A 26 6.70 -2.48 -8.29
CA ALA A 26 5.79 -3.38 -7.57
C ALA A 26 5.16 -4.43 -8.50
N ALA A 27 4.95 -5.63 -7.95
CA ALA A 27 4.57 -6.83 -8.70
C ALA A 27 3.16 -6.77 -9.32
N ASP A 28 2.30 -5.89 -8.80
CA ASP A 28 0.93 -5.63 -9.25
C ASP A 28 0.86 -4.62 -10.41
N GLN A 29 1.96 -3.94 -10.70
CA GLN A 29 2.07 -3.06 -11.87
C GLN A 29 2.32 -3.88 -13.14
N PHE A 30 1.94 -3.33 -14.29
CA PHE A 30 2.09 -4.01 -15.58
C PHE A 30 1.52 -5.45 -15.58
N SER A 31 0.43 -5.67 -14.82
CA SER A 31 -0.16 -6.99 -14.55
C SER A 31 -0.69 -7.71 -15.79
N SER A 32 -0.89 -6.98 -16.90
CA SER A 32 -1.30 -7.53 -18.20
C SER A 32 -0.22 -7.39 -19.28
N SER A 33 1.04 -7.14 -18.90
CA SER A 33 2.13 -6.84 -19.84
C SER A 33 3.32 -7.80 -19.68
N PRO A 34 3.23 -9.05 -20.20
CA PRO A 34 4.34 -10.01 -20.14
C PRO A 34 5.65 -9.47 -20.72
N ASN A 35 5.57 -8.64 -21.78
CA ASN A 35 6.75 -8.05 -22.43
C ASN A 35 7.54 -7.11 -21.50
N TYR A 36 6.86 -6.39 -20.59
CA TYR A 36 7.53 -5.54 -19.60
C TYR A 36 8.40 -6.40 -18.68
N TRP A 37 7.80 -7.48 -18.14
CA TRP A 37 8.47 -8.38 -17.21
C TRP A 37 9.58 -9.20 -17.87
N GLN A 38 9.44 -9.59 -19.13
CA GLN A 38 10.52 -10.18 -19.92
C GLN A 38 11.70 -9.21 -20.08
N ARG A 39 11.44 -7.94 -20.41
CA ARG A 39 12.51 -6.94 -20.54
C ARG A 39 13.17 -6.60 -19.22
N ALA A 40 12.42 -6.58 -18.11
CA ALA A 40 12.98 -6.45 -16.77
C ALA A 40 13.92 -7.62 -16.45
N ASP A 41 13.51 -8.85 -16.80
CA ASP A 41 14.33 -10.05 -16.63
C ASP A 41 15.63 -10.00 -17.45
N GLU A 42 15.55 -9.56 -18.71
CA GLU A 42 16.71 -9.35 -19.59
C GLU A 42 17.71 -8.32 -19.02
N ILE A 43 17.21 -7.21 -18.45
CA ILE A 43 18.06 -6.17 -17.82
C ILE A 43 18.77 -6.74 -16.58
N VAL A 44 18.04 -7.48 -15.75
CA VAL A 44 18.56 -8.09 -14.52
C VAL A 44 19.60 -9.16 -14.84
N GLY A 45 19.30 -10.06 -15.79
CA GLY A 45 20.13 -11.22 -16.10
C GLY A 45 20.43 -12.06 -14.85
N ASP A 46 21.69 -12.41 -14.65
CA ASP A 46 22.14 -13.20 -13.49
C ASP A 46 22.45 -12.35 -12.24
N SER A 47 22.19 -11.04 -12.28
CA SER A 47 22.52 -10.14 -11.16
C SER A 47 21.50 -10.30 -10.00
N PRO A 48 21.92 -10.10 -8.73
CA PRO A 48 20.97 -10.02 -7.62
C PRO A 48 19.92 -8.92 -7.85
N SER A 49 18.64 -9.24 -7.64
CA SER A 49 17.54 -8.29 -7.88
C SER A 49 16.29 -8.61 -7.08
N THR A 50 15.51 -7.58 -6.70
CA THR A 50 14.20 -7.80 -6.08
C THR A 50 13.23 -8.52 -7.02
N LEU A 51 13.47 -8.53 -8.35
CA LEU A 51 12.71 -9.33 -9.32
C LEU A 51 12.73 -10.82 -8.94
N ARG A 52 13.86 -11.29 -8.39
CA ARG A 52 14.02 -12.67 -7.92
C ARG A 52 13.30 -12.94 -6.61
N MET A 53 12.85 -11.89 -5.91
CA MET A 53 12.16 -11.95 -4.62
C MET A 53 10.65 -11.68 -4.74
N VAL A 54 10.11 -11.53 -5.95
CA VAL A 54 8.67 -11.28 -6.15
C VAL A 54 8.08 -12.23 -7.19
N VAL A 55 6.76 -12.38 -7.14
CA VAL A 55 5.99 -13.05 -8.18
C VAL A 55 5.14 -11.99 -8.86
N PRO A 56 5.55 -11.49 -10.05
CA PRO A 56 4.75 -10.52 -10.80
C PRO A 56 3.36 -11.05 -11.12
N GLU A 57 2.33 -10.20 -10.97
CA GLU A 57 0.93 -10.61 -11.08
C GLU A 57 0.55 -11.15 -12.45
N VAL A 58 1.26 -10.72 -13.50
CA VAL A 58 1.07 -11.29 -14.84
C VAL A 58 1.21 -12.82 -14.81
N TYR A 59 2.14 -13.36 -14.04
CA TYR A 59 2.39 -14.79 -13.93
C TYR A 59 1.32 -15.53 -13.13
N LEU A 60 0.59 -14.86 -12.23
CA LEU A 60 -0.56 -15.45 -11.54
C LEU A 60 -1.68 -15.86 -12.52
N THR A 61 -1.71 -15.24 -13.70
CA THR A 61 -2.75 -15.49 -14.71
C THR A 61 -2.30 -16.42 -15.84
N ILE A 62 -1.01 -16.42 -16.20
CA ILE A 62 -0.49 -17.16 -17.36
C ILE A 62 0.26 -18.45 -17.00
N ASP A 63 0.79 -18.58 -15.79
CA ASP A 63 1.53 -19.78 -15.40
C ASP A 63 0.56 -20.93 -15.09
N THR A 64 0.94 -22.14 -15.50
CA THR A 64 0.30 -23.36 -15.00
C THR A 64 0.57 -23.55 -13.50
N PRO A 65 -0.22 -24.36 -12.77
CA PRO A 65 0.02 -24.60 -11.35
C PRO A 65 1.45 -25.07 -11.01
N ALA A 66 2.05 -25.92 -11.87
CA ALA A 66 3.42 -26.39 -11.68
C ALA A 66 4.47 -25.28 -11.87
N GLN A 67 4.31 -24.43 -12.87
CA GLN A 67 5.19 -23.27 -13.10
C GLN A 67 5.08 -22.25 -11.95
N MET A 68 3.86 -22.03 -11.46
CA MET A 68 3.63 -21.14 -10.32
C MET A 68 4.32 -21.67 -9.05
N GLU A 69 4.20 -22.95 -8.76
CA GLU A 69 4.88 -23.58 -7.63
C GLU A 69 6.41 -23.44 -7.73
N GLU A 70 6.97 -23.67 -8.91
CA GLU A 70 8.41 -23.49 -9.16
C GLU A 70 8.85 -22.04 -8.93
N ARG A 71 8.08 -21.07 -9.43
CA ARG A 71 8.35 -19.64 -9.28
C ARG A 71 8.29 -19.18 -7.84
N VAL A 72 7.27 -19.60 -7.09
CA VAL A 72 7.13 -19.32 -5.65
C VAL A 72 8.32 -19.92 -4.89
N SER A 73 8.67 -21.18 -5.19
CA SER A 73 9.81 -21.85 -4.56
C SER A 73 11.14 -21.14 -4.86
N ALA A 74 11.35 -20.70 -6.10
CA ALA A 74 12.51 -19.90 -6.51
C ALA A 74 12.56 -18.56 -5.78
N THR A 75 11.42 -17.89 -5.68
CA THR A 75 11.26 -16.62 -4.95
C THR A 75 11.70 -16.76 -3.49
N HIS A 76 11.21 -17.79 -2.80
CA HIS A 76 11.59 -18.02 -1.40
C HIS A 76 13.06 -18.41 -1.23
N ARG A 77 13.65 -19.13 -2.21
CA ARG A 77 15.09 -19.42 -2.20
C ARG A 77 15.91 -18.13 -2.31
N ALA A 78 15.57 -17.27 -3.26
CA ALA A 78 16.24 -15.98 -3.46
C ALA A 78 16.13 -15.09 -2.22
N MET A 79 14.94 -14.96 -1.62
CA MET A 79 14.77 -14.20 -0.37
C MET A 79 15.70 -14.71 0.74
N ARG A 80 15.75 -16.03 0.97
CA ARG A 80 16.61 -16.62 2.01
C ARG A 80 18.10 -16.47 1.71
N GLU A 81 18.49 -16.52 0.45
CA GLU A 81 19.86 -16.30 0.01
C GLU A 81 20.27 -14.84 0.22
N TYR A 82 19.46 -13.89 -0.27
CA TYR A 82 19.77 -12.47 -0.19
C TYR A 82 19.76 -11.96 1.24
N ARG A 83 18.86 -12.49 2.09
CA ARG A 83 18.89 -12.26 3.54
C ARG A 83 20.24 -12.57 4.17
N ARG A 84 20.93 -13.61 3.69
CA ARG A 84 22.19 -14.07 4.27
C ARG A 84 23.41 -13.40 3.66
N ASN A 85 23.36 -13.11 2.37
CA ASN A 85 24.55 -12.84 1.57
C ASN A 85 24.55 -11.47 0.85
N VAL A 86 23.40 -10.82 0.69
CA VAL A 86 23.25 -9.62 -0.14
C VAL A 86 22.80 -8.40 0.67
N LEU A 87 21.98 -8.62 1.71
CA LEU A 87 21.40 -7.58 2.53
C LEU A 87 22.19 -7.36 3.82
N GLU A 88 22.41 -6.09 4.16
CA GLU A 88 22.81 -5.65 5.48
C GLU A 88 21.59 -5.10 6.22
N PHE A 89 21.29 -5.65 7.39
CA PHE A 89 20.12 -5.24 8.17
C PHE A 89 20.48 -4.14 9.14
N VAL A 90 19.80 -2.99 8.99
CA VAL A 90 19.97 -1.83 9.85
C VAL A 90 18.76 -1.72 10.78
N PRO A 91 18.93 -1.91 12.10
CA PRO A 91 17.82 -1.88 13.05
C PRO A 91 17.30 -0.45 13.24
N ASN A 92 16.10 -0.35 13.83
CA ASN A 92 15.49 0.89 14.30
C ASN A 92 15.61 2.05 13.30
N SER A 93 15.15 1.82 12.07
CA SER A 93 15.34 2.77 10.97
C SER A 93 14.03 3.08 10.26
N VAL A 94 13.90 4.33 9.85
CA VAL A 94 12.93 4.82 8.87
C VAL A 94 13.74 5.31 7.67
N ILE A 95 13.29 5.05 6.44
CA ILE A 95 13.96 5.62 5.25
C ILE A 95 13.14 6.80 4.76
N TYR A 96 13.73 7.99 4.78
CA TYR A 96 13.22 9.11 4.00
C TYR A 96 13.55 8.87 2.53
N VAL A 97 12.55 8.89 1.66
CA VAL A 97 12.69 8.58 0.24
C VAL A 97 12.30 9.80 -0.59
N GLU A 98 13.13 10.09 -1.59
CA GLU A 98 12.79 10.98 -2.68
C GLU A 98 12.80 10.21 -3.99
N ARG A 99 11.72 10.31 -4.76
CA ARG A 99 11.61 9.72 -6.10
C ARG A 99 11.40 10.82 -7.13
N LYS A 100 12.07 10.69 -8.26
CA LYS A 100 11.71 11.39 -9.50
C LYS A 100 11.12 10.37 -10.45
N THR A 101 10.06 10.72 -11.16
CA THR A 101 9.49 9.90 -12.23
C THR A 101 9.49 10.69 -13.54
N PRO A 102 9.13 10.08 -14.69
CA PRO A 102 8.91 10.84 -15.92
C PRO A 102 7.79 11.89 -15.82
N TYR A 103 6.91 11.78 -14.82
CA TYR A 103 5.71 12.62 -14.67
C TYR A 103 5.83 13.65 -13.55
N VAL A 104 6.63 13.36 -12.51
CA VAL A 104 6.83 14.26 -11.37
C VAL A 104 8.30 14.41 -11.07
N ASP A 105 8.72 15.64 -10.80
CA ASP A 105 10.14 15.92 -10.52
C ASP A 105 10.60 15.42 -9.15
N ARG A 106 9.69 15.36 -8.18
CA ARG A 106 10.01 14.95 -6.81
C ARG A 106 8.77 14.49 -6.05
N ARG A 107 8.83 13.28 -5.51
CA ARG A 107 7.86 12.71 -4.56
C ARG A 107 8.58 12.34 -3.27
N ARG A 108 8.05 12.79 -2.13
CA ARG A 108 8.64 12.54 -0.80
C ARG A 108 7.81 11.54 -0.01
N SER A 109 8.47 10.60 0.65
CA SER A 109 7.80 9.57 1.44
C SER A 109 8.68 9.02 2.56
N LEU A 110 8.08 8.21 3.44
CA LEU A 110 8.76 7.50 4.51
C LEU A 110 8.53 5.99 4.36
N VAL A 111 9.60 5.20 4.32
CA VAL A 111 9.50 3.73 4.42
C VAL A 111 9.61 3.31 5.87
N LEU A 112 8.55 2.70 6.40
CA LEU A 112 8.40 2.33 7.81
C LEU A 112 7.47 1.11 7.99
N ALA A 113 7.36 0.59 9.21
CA ALA A 113 6.47 -0.51 9.53
C ALA A 113 5.08 0.00 9.94
N LEU A 114 4.03 -0.55 9.33
CA LEU A 114 2.63 -0.36 9.71
C LEU A 114 2.11 -1.59 10.46
N ASP A 115 1.42 -1.38 11.59
CA ASP A 115 0.76 -2.44 12.36
C ASP A 115 -0.56 -2.88 11.70
N LEU A 116 -0.61 -4.13 11.26
CA LEU A 116 -1.78 -4.70 10.61
C LEU A 116 -2.97 -4.89 11.57
N GLU A 117 -2.81 -4.80 12.90
CA GLU A 117 -3.96 -4.77 13.81
C GLU A 117 -4.83 -3.52 13.63
N THR A 118 -4.26 -2.43 13.09
CA THR A 118 -5.00 -1.18 12.85
C THR A 118 -5.57 -1.06 11.43
N TYR A 119 -5.31 -2.05 10.58
CA TYR A 119 -5.74 -2.06 9.19
C TYR A 119 -6.93 -2.98 8.95
N SER A 120 -7.91 -2.48 8.18
CA SER A 120 -9.03 -3.27 7.67
C SER A 120 -9.23 -3.09 6.16
N TYR A 121 -9.35 -4.22 5.46
CA TYR A 121 -9.82 -4.29 4.08
C TYR A 121 -11.30 -4.71 3.97
N LEU A 122 -11.98 -4.90 5.11
CA LEU A 122 -13.39 -5.31 5.20
C LEU A 122 -14.33 -4.15 5.57
N GLY A 123 -13.84 -2.91 5.52
CA GLY A 123 -14.65 -1.72 5.82
C GLY A 123 -14.98 -1.57 7.31
N ASP A 124 -14.11 -2.05 8.20
CA ASP A 124 -14.31 -1.87 9.65
C ASP A 124 -14.36 -0.36 10.00
N PRO A 125 -15.48 0.13 10.57
CA PRO A 125 -15.65 1.54 10.88
C PRO A 125 -14.67 2.05 11.96
N ASP A 126 -14.08 1.16 12.75
CA ASP A 126 -13.16 1.53 13.83
C ASP A 126 -11.67 1.39 13.44
N ALA A 127 -11.38 0.93 12.21
CA ALA A 127 -10.01 0.78 11.74
C ALA A 127 -9.35 2.14 11.41
N ASP A 128 -8.15 2.34 11.96
CA ASP A 128 -7.36 3.56 11.77
C ASP A 128 -6.73 3.65 10.36
N VAL A 129 -6.56 2.50 9.71
CA VAL A 129 -6.09 2.37 8.32
C VAL A 129 -7.09 1.61 7.48
N ARG A 130 -7.45 2.16 6.32
CA ARG A 130 -8.43 1.55 5.40
C ARG A 130 -7.93 1.43 3.98
N ALA A 131 -8.45 0.44 3.26
CA ALA A 131 -8.26 0.33 1.81
C ALA A 131 -9.02 1.45 1.08
N SER A 132 -8.46 2.00 0.00
CA SER A 132 -9.15 2.98 -0.86
C SER A 132 -10.14 2.34 -1.84
N GLU A 133 -9.98 1.04 -2.09
CA GLU A 133 -10.84 0.25 -2.96
C GLU A 133 -11.20 -1.09 -2.30
N ALA A 134 -12.30 -1.69 -2.73
CA ALA A 134 -12.69 -3.02 -2.29
C ALA A 134 -11.66 -4.06 -2.77
N THR A 135 -11.12 -4.84 -1.84
CA THR A 135 -10.23 -5.94 -2.19
C THR A 135 -11.05 -7.11 -2.75
N VAL A 136 -10.66 -7.63 -3.92
CA VAL A 136 -11.29 -8.83 -4.48
C VAL A 136 -10.82 -10.05 -3.68
N LEU A 137 -11.71 -10.62 -2.86
CA LEU A 137 -11.36 -11.69 -1.92
C LEU A 137 -10.82 -12.94 -2.63
N GLU A 138 -11.31 -13.24 -3.83
CA GLU A 138 -10.89 -14.37 -4.66
C GLU A 138 -9.42 -14.27 -5.10
N ARG A 139 -8.86 -13.05 -5.08
CA ARG A 139 -7.48 -12.76 -5.46
C ARG A 139 -6.48 -12.92 -4.30
N ILE A 140 -6.96 -13.04 -3.06
CA ILE A 140 -6.12 -13.15 -1.86
C ILE A 140 -5.35 -14.48 -1.78
N PRO A 141 -5.94 -15.66 -2.03
CA PRO A 141 -5.26 -16.94 -1.79
C PRO A 141 -3.94 -17.11 -2.55
N ALA A 142 -3.90 -16.69 -3.82
CA ALA A 142 -2.69 -16.77 -4.63
C ALA A 142 -1.56 -15.86 -4.09
N ARG A 143 -1.90 -14.64 -3.67
CA ARG A 143 -0.94 -13.70 -3.05
C ARG A 143 -0.47 -14.20 -1.69
N GLU A 144 -1.38 -14.80 -0.93
CA GLU A 144 -1.04 -15.37 0.37
C GLU A 144 -0.10 -16.57 0.25
N ALA A 145 -0.24 -17.40 -0.79
CA ALA A 145 0.68 -18.51 -1.06
C ALA A 145 2.13 -18.02 -1.25
N VAL A 146 2.32 -16.92 -1.99
CA VAL A 146 3.62 -16.26 -2.15
C VAL A 146 4.16 -15.76 -0.80
N ARG A 147 3.30 -15.24 0.08
CA ARG A 147 3.70 -14.69 1.39
C ARG A 147 3.98 -15.75 2.45
N SER A 148 3.31 -16.90 2.39
CA SER A 148 3.28 -17.91 3.46
C SER A 148 4.65 -18.43 3.93
N ALA A 149 5.66 -18.42 3.06
CA ALA A 149 7.04 -18.80 3.39
C ALA A 149 8.06 -17.71 3.02
N ALA A 150 7.60 -16.47 2.87
CA ALA A 150 8.47 -15.32 2.69
C ALA A 150 9.31 -15.08 3.96
N SER A 151 10.58 -14.74 3.77
CA SER A 151 11.51 -14.53 4.89
C SER A 151 11.72 -13.06 5.25
N MET A 152 11.10 -12.15 4.49
CA MET A 152 11.13 -10.70 4.66
C MET A 152 9.99 -10.04 3.85
N GLU A 153 9.69 -8.79 4.18
CA GLU A 153 8.74 -7.93 3.45
C GLU A 153 9.51 -6.99 2.50
N LEU A 154 8.96 -6.69 1.32
CA LEU A 154 9.46 -5.64 0.43
C LEU A 154 8.51 -4.43 0.46
N PRO A 155 9.02 -3.18 0.42
CA PRO A 155 8.17 -2.00 0.43
C PRO A 155 7.55 -1.77 -0.95
N HIS A 156 6.24 -2.02 -1.08
CA HIS A 156 5.50 -1.84 -2.33
C HIS A 156 4.06 -1.34 -2.14
N VAL A 157 3.61 -1.18 -0.90
CA VAL A 157 2.29 -0.63 -0.57
C VAL A 157 2.44 0.85 -0.26
N GLN A 158 1.61 1.68 -0.88
CA GLN A 158 1.56 3.12 -0.60
C GLN A 158 0.43 3.41 0.38
N VAL A 159 0.76 4.05 1.48
CA VAL A 159 -0.20 4.49 2.51
C VAL A 159 -0.18 6.00 2.55
N LEU A 160 -1.35 6.63 2.55
CA LEU A 160 -1.52 8.06 2.46
C LEU A 160 -2.02 8.63 3.78
N TYR A 161 -1.56 9.84 4.11
CA TYR A 161 -1.98 10.60 5.29
C TYR A 161 -2.27 12.06 4.94
N ASP A 162 -3.09 12.73 5.75
CA ASP A 162 -3.51 14.11 5.55
C ASP A 162 -2.73 15.08 6.45
N ASP A 163 -1.68 15.69 5.90
CA ASP A 163 -0.91 16.77 6.54
C ASP A 163 -0.87 18.02 5.62
N PRO A 164 -1.95 18.82 5.58
CA PRO A 164 -2.10 19.92 4.63
C PRO A 164 -1.10 21.07 4.84
N ASN A 165 -0.43 21.10 5.99
CA ASN A 165 0.57 22.12 6.31
C ASN A 165 2.02 21.61 6.10
N HIS A 166 2.20 20.41 5.54
CA HIS A 166 3.50 19.83 5.23
C HIS A 166 4.46 19.82 6.43
N ARG A 167 3.94 19.56 7.64
CA ARG A 167 4.71 19.56 8.89
C ARG A 167 5.79 18.48 8.85
N ILE A 168 5.47 17.27 8.37
CA ILE A 168 6.44 16.17 8.26
C ILE A 168 7.55 16.51 7.26
N GLN A 169 7.19 17.02 6.08
CA GLN A 169 8.16 17.42 5.06
C GLN A 169 9.07 18.54 5.58
N SER A 170 8.53 19.52 6.31
CA SER A 170 9.32 20.60 6.91
C SER A 170 10.35 20.07 7.92
N ILE A 171 10.00 19.05 8.72
CA ILE A 171 10.94 18.40 9.64
C ILE A 171 12.05 17.70 8.85
N LEU A 172 11.68 16.95 7.80
CA LEU A 172 12.62 16.21 6.97
C LEU A 172 13.60 17.15 6.26
N GLU A 173 13.12 18.24 5.68
CA GLU A 173 13.96 19.25 5.02
C GLU A 173 14.96 19.90 6.00
N GLY A 174 14.55 20.10 7.25
CA GLY A 174 15.41 20.62 8.31
C GLY A 174 16.56 19.71 8.71
N VAL A 175 16.45 18.39 8.47
CA VAL A 175 17.47 17.39 8.85
C VAL A 175 18.13 16.68 7.68
N ALA A 176 17.59 16.80 6.46
CA ALA A 176 18.02 16.03 5.29
C ALA A 176 19.52 16.14 4.99
N GLY A 177 20.13 17.30 5.25
CA GLY A 177 21.57 17.53 5.06
C GLY A 177 22.47 16.72 6.01
N ASP A 178 21.94 16.28 7.14
CA ASP A 178 22.67 15.52 8.17
C ASP A 178 22.40 14.02 8.11
N LEU A 179 21.41 13.58 7.32
CA LEU A 179 21.04 12.17 7.22
C LEU A 179 22.04 11.39 6.35
N GLU A 180 22.32 10.16 6.75
CA GLU A 180 23.11 9.22 5.95
C GLU A 180 22.32 8.82 4.69
N LYS A 181 22.80 9.20 3.50
CA LYS A 181 22.27 8.70 2.23
C LYS A 181 22.64 7.22 2.08
N VAL A 182 21.65 6.33 2.10
CA VAL A 182 21.82 4.88 2.09
C VAL A 182 21.72 4.25 0.69
N TYR A 183 21.04 4.92 -0.25
CA TYR A 183 21.00 4.53 -1.64
C TYR A 183 20.64 5.71 -2.55
N GLU A 184 21.10 5.64 -3.80
CA GLU A 184 20.72 6.56 -4.88
C GLU A 184 20.96 5.86 -6.22
N THR A 185 19.95 5.82 -7.09
CA THR A 185 20.03 5.15 -8.38
C THR A 185 18.97 5.67 -9.36
N GLU A 186 19.28 5.59 -10.64
CA GLU A 186 18.25 5.54 -11.69
C GLU A 186 17.49 4.21 -11.62
N LEU A 187 16.26 4.21 -12.10
CA LEU A 187 15.35 3.06 -12.12
C LEU A 187 15.18 2.57 -13.56
N MET A 188 15.12 1.25 -13.73
CA MET A 188 14.95 0.64 -15.05
C MET A 188 13.59 0.96 -15.67
N LEU A 189 13.52 0.81 -17.00
CA LEU A 189 12.26 0.86 -17.77
C LEU A 189 11.47 2.15 -17.54
N ASP A 190 12.16 3.29 -17.64
CA ASP A 190 11.59 4.63 -17.48
C ASP A 190 10.97 4.87 -16.09
N GLY A 191 11.47 4.18 -15.06
CA GLY A 191 11.02 4.35 -13.67
C GLY A 191 11.46 5.67 -13.02
N GLY A 192 12.34 6.44 -13.67
CA GLY A 192 12.93 7.67 -13.14
C GLY A 192 14.11 7.38 -12.20
N SER A 193 14.16 8.00 -11.03
CA SER A 193 15.24 7.80 -10.06
C SER A 193 14.75 7.84 -8.62
N VAL A 194 15.56 7.28 -7.72
CA VAL A 194 15.25 7.23 -6.30
C VAL A 194 16.51 7.47 -5.46
N ALA A 195 16.36 8.22 -4.39
CA ALA A 195 17.34 8.35 -3.33
C ALA A 195 16.69 8.11 -1.97
N GLY A 196 17.45 7.54 -1.05
CA GLY A 196 17.00 7.19 0.29
C GLY A 196 18.00 7.60 1.35
N TRP A 197 17.49 8.12 2.45
CA TRP A 197 18.26 8.55 3.61
C TRP A 197 17.76 7.86 4.85
N ARG A 198 18.69 7.36 5.67
CA ARG A 198 18.33 6.73 6.94
C ARG A 198 18.03 7.80 7.98
N LEU A 199 16.84 7.71 8.55
CA LEU A 199 16.41 8.39 9.75
C LEU A 199 16.43 7.38 10.91
N ASP A 200 17.23 7.66 11.94
CA ASP A 200 17.28 6.81 13.14
C ASP A 200 15.96 6.91 13.92
N GLY A 201 15.40 5.76 14.30
CA GLY A 201 14.17 5.66 15.07
C GLY A 201 14.26 6.21 16.49
N ASP A 202 15.47 6.41 17.03
CA ASP A 202 15.68 7.07 18.33
C ASP A 202 15.95 8.58 18.20
N SER A 203 15.94 9.12 16.97
CA SER A 203 16.22 10.54 16.74
C SER A 203 15.08 11.46 17.19
N GLN A 204 15.43 12.70 17.55
CA GLN A 204 14.44 13.75 17.84
C GLN A 204 13.54 14.03 16.64
N ALA A 205 14.10 13.98 15.42
CA ALA A 205 13.34 14.19 14.19
C ALA A 205 12.25 13.12 14.00
N TRP A 206 12.55 11.84 14.24
CA TRP A 206 11.51 10.81 14.24
C TRP A 206 10.46 11.04 15.33
N ALA A 207 10.87 11.40 16.55
CA ALA A 207 9.93 11.69 17.63
C ALA A 207 8.98 12.85 17.29
N ASP A 208 9.47 13.86 16.57
CA ASP A 208 8.66 14.99 16.10
C ASP A 208 7.72 14.59 14.96
N ILE A 209 8.19 13.81 13.98
CA ILE A 209 7.35 13.23 12.91
C ILE A 209 6.24 12.37 13.51
N LYS A 210 6.58 11.51 14.47
CA LYS A 210 5.60 10.65 15.14
C LYS A 210 4.52 11.46 15.85
N ARG A 211 4.88 12.58 16.48
CA ARG A 211 3.92 13.51 17.08
C ARG A 211 2.99 14.13 16.04
N VAL A 212 3.52 14.53 14.87
CA VAL A 212 2.67 15.02 13.78
C VAL A 212 1.67 13.96 13.34
N LEU A 213 2.12 12.71 13.15
CA LEU A 213 1.26 11.59 12.77
C LEU A 213 0.17 11.29 13.82
N ASP A 214 0.51 11.39 15.11
CA ASP A 214 -0.44 11.23 16.21
C ASP A 214 -1.47 12.37 16.28
N ASP A 215 -1.07 13.58 15.89
CA ASP A 215 -1.90 14.78 15.85
C ASP A 215 -2.85 14.83 14.62
N ILE A 216 -2.67 13.94 13.63
CA ILE A 216 -3.55 13.89 12.44
C ILE A 216 -4.98 13.64 12.91
N LYS A 217 -5.87 14.55 12.53
CA LYS A 217 -7.29 14.43 12.84
C LYS A 217 -7.89 13.32 12.00
N THR A 218 -8.61 12.41 12.64
CA THR A 218 -9.35 11.37 11.93
C THR A 218 -10.55 11.99 11.21
N ALA A 219 -10.52 12.00 9.88
CA ALA A 219 -11.70 12.24 9.07
C ALA A 219 -12.46 10.92 8.92
N HIS A 220 -13.77 10.92 9.17
CA HIS A 220 -14.64 9.73 9.06
C HIS A 220 -14.11 8.47 9.82
N GLY A 221 -13.35 8.67 10.90
CA GLY A 221 -12.90 7.61 11.79
C GLY A 221 -11.56 6.93 11.48
N PHE A 222 -10.79 7.39 10.48
CA PHE A 222 -9.48 6.81 10.13
C PHE A 222 -8.40 7.89 9.92
N ARG A 223 -7.12 7.54 10.08
CA ARG A 223 -5.97 8.42 9.83
C ARG A 223 -5.30 8.17 8.49
N PHE A 224 -5.29 6.91 8.04
CA PHE A 224 -4.52 6.49 6.89
C PHE A 224 -5.38 5.75 5.87
N ILE A 225 -5.07 5.95 4.60
CA ILE A 225 -5.72 5.24 3.50
C ILE A 225 -4.66 4.56 2.63
N VAL A 226 -4.90 3.31 2.23
CA VAL A 226 -4.01 2.60 1.31
C VAL A 226 -4.26 3.13 -0.09
N GLY A 227 -3.31 3.88 -0.64
CA GLY A 227 -3.41 4.49 -1.96
C GLY A 227 -3.12 3.52 -3.10
N ASP A 228 -2.18 2.59 -2.88
CA ASP A 228 -1.77 1.57 -3.85
C ASP A 228 -1.29 0.31 -3.12
N GLY A 229 -1.44 -0.87 -3.75
CA GLY A 229 -1.09 -2.15 -3.15
C GLY A 229 -2.15 -2.72 -2.18
N ASN A 230 -3.43 -2.33 -2.33
CA ASN A 230 -4.55 -2.79 -1.50
C ASN A 230 -4.62 -4.32 -1.34
N HIS A 231 -4.54 -5.04 -2.46
CA HIS A 231 -4.59 -6.52 -2.46
C HIS A 231 -3.41 -7.14 -1.71
N SER A 232 -2.24 -6.53 -1.81
CA SER A 232 -1.03 -7.01 -1.16
C SER A 232 -1.07 -6.78 0.36
N LEU A 233 -1.53 -5.61 0.81
CA LEU A 233 -1.72 -5.35 2.24
C LEU A 233 -2.84 -6.20 2.83
N ALA A 234 -3.93 -6.44 2.08
CA ALA A 234 -4.99 -7.38 2.48
C ALA A 234 -4.45 -8.81 2.60
N ALA A 235 -3.60 -9.27 1.68
CA ALA A 235 -2.94 -10.57 1.80
C ALA A 235 -1.99 -10.64 3.01
N ALA A 236 -1.31 -9.54 3.35
CA ALA A 236 -0.50 -9.43 4.57
C ALA A 236 -1.37 -9.58 5.83
N LYS A 237 -2.48 -8.84 5.90
CA LYS A 237 -3.45 -8.93 7.01
C LYS A 237 -4.05 -10.33 7.13
N SER A 238 -4.52 -10.91 6.03
CA SER A 238 -5.07 -12.28 6.02
C SER A 238 -4.05 -13.30 6.55
N HIS A 239 -2.81 -13.22 6.09
CA HIS A 239 -1.74 -14.09 6.56
C HIS A 239 -1.47 -13.93 8.06
N TRP A 240 -1.42 -12.68 8.53
CA TRP A 240 -1.26 -12.37 9.94
C TRP A 240 -2.38 -12.94 10.81
N GLU A 241 -3.64 -12.77 10.40
CA GLU A 241 -4.80 -13.30 11.13
C GLU A 241 -4.76 -14.83 11.26
N LYS A 242 -4.23 -15.54 10.25
CA LYS A 242 -4.01 -16.99 10.33
C LYS A 242 -2.91 -17.36 11.33
N ILE A 243 -1.78 -16.63 11.33
CA ILE A 243 -0.71 -16.85 12.31
C ILE A 243 -1.21 -16.59 13.73
N LYS A 244 -1.87 -15.45 13.95
CA LYS A 244 -2.48 -15.08 15.23
C LYS A 244 -3.44 -16.18 15.70
N SER A 245 -4.37 -16.58 14.85
CA SER A 245 -5.35 -17.64 15.16
C SER A 245 -4.69 -18.98 15.48
N ALA A 246 -3.62 -19.36 14.77
CA ALA A 246 -2.91 -20.62 15.01
C ALA A 246 -2.12 -20.59 16.33
N GLY A 247 -1.44 -19.46 16.63
CA GLY A 247 -0.73 -19.25 17.89
C GLY A 247 -1.66 -19.31 19.10
N LEU A 248 -2.81 -18.61 19.04
CA LEU A 248 -3.83 -18.63 20.08
C LEU A 248 -4.37 -20.05 20.36
N LYS A 249 -4.57 -20.87 19.31
CA LYS A 249 -5.00 -22.27 19.44
C LYS A 249 -3.94 -23.16 20.08
N ALA A 250 -2.66 -22.98 19.73
CA ALA A 250 -1.56 -23.79 20.25
C ALA A 250 -1.33 -23.56 21.76
N GLU A 251 -1.64 -22.37 22.26
CA GLU A 251 -1.43 -21.98 23.66
C GLU A 251 -2.69 -22.15 24.54
N GLY A 252 -3.78 -22.70 24.00
CA GLY A 252 -5.01 -22.97 24.75
C GLY A 252 -5.77 -21.70 25.17
N ALA A 253 -5.59 -20.59 24.46
CA ALA A 253 -6.22 -19.32 24.76
C ALA A 253 -7.75 -19.39 24.63
N ALA A 254 -8.47 -18.76 25.57
CA ALA A 254 -9.92 -18.56 25.45
C ALA A 254 -10.24 -17.72 24.20
N ALA A 255 -11.45 -17.88 23.64
CA ALA A 255 -11.89 -17.28 22.37
C ALA A 255 -11.92 -15.73 22.33
N ASN A 256 -11.42 -15.07 23.37
CA ASN A 256 -11.49 -13.64 23.67
C ASN A 256 -10.19 -13.13 24.33
N ALA A 257 -9.07 -13.84 24.18
CA ALA A 257 -7.76 -13.36 24.64
C ALA A 257 -7.25 -12.20 23.76
N SER A 258 -6.68 -11.18 24.40
CA SER A 258 -6.15 -9.98 23.73
C SER A 258 -4.76 -10.25 23.14
N VAL A 259 -4.38 -9.57 22.06
CA VAL A 259 -3.08 -9.75 21.38
C VAL A 259 -1.89 -9.39 22.29
N ASP A 260 -2.14 -8.57 23.32
CA ASP A 260 -1.13 -8.06 24.26
C ASP A 260 -0.65 -9.10 25.29
N ASP A 261 -1.41 -10.19 25.50
CA ASP A 261 -1.04 -11.26 26.45
C ASP A 261 -0.01 -12.26 25.89
N PHE A 262 0.38 -12.12 24.61
CA PHE A 262 1.16 -13.12 23.88
C PHE A 262 2.46 -12.54 23.30
N LYS A 263 3.49 -13.40 23.17
CA LYS A 263 4.66 -13.14 22.29
C LYS A 263 4.30 -12.97 20.81
N ILE A 264 3.02 -13.14 20.46
CA ILE A 264 2.41 -12.83 19.16
C ILE A 264 2.48 -11.32 18.87
N GLY A 265 2.38 -10.45 19.89
CA GLY A 265 2.41 -8.99 19.68
C GLY A 265 3.66 -8.44 18.97
N GLU A 266 4.78 -9.18 19.02
CA GLU A 266 6.06 -8.84 18.39
C GLU A 266 6.35 -9.66 17.12
N HIS A 267 5.41 -10.50 16.67
CA HIS A 267 5.66 -11.36 15.51
C HIS A 267 5.87 -10.51 14.24
N PRO A 268 6.93 -10.73 13.43
CA PRO A 268 7.24 -9.88 12.28
C PRO A 268 6.09 -9.77 11.27
N ALA A 269 5.32 -10.85 11.07
CA ALA A 269 4.16 -10.85 10.17
C ALA A 269 2.99 -9.94 10.61
N ARG A 270 2.98 -9.42 11.85
CA ARG A 270 2.03 -8.38 12.30
C ARG A 270 2.27 -7.07 11.57
N TYR A 271 3.49 -6.83 11.11
CA TYR A 271 3.88 -5.56 10.51
C TYR A 271 4.07 -5.71 9.00
N ALA A 272 3.67 -4.68 8.26
CA ALA A 272 3.98 -4.55 6.84
C ALA A 272 4.91 -3.35 6.63
N LEU A 273 5.92 -3.50 5.78
CA LEU A 273 6.78 -2.41 5.36
C LEU A 273 6.07 -1.62 4.25
N VAL A 274 5.74 -0.37 4.51
CA VAL A 274 4.96 0.48 3.61
C VAL A 274 5.70 1.76 3.27
N GLU A 275 5.36 2.39 2.16
CA GLU A 275 5.76 3.74 1.80
C GLU A 275 4.63 4.71 2.21
N LEU A 276 4.88 5.54 3.22
CA LEU A 276 3.93 6.51 3.77
C LEU A 276 4.10 7.87 3.07
N LEU A 277 3.05 8.38 2.43
CA LEU A 277 3.05 9.61 1.62
C LEU A 277 1.98 10.60 2.08
N ASN A 278 2.30 11.89 2.01
CA ASN A 278 1.30 12.93 2.25
C ASN A 278 0.42 13.06 0.99
N VAL A 279 -0.91 13.12 1.16
CA VAL A 279 -1.84 13.35 0.04
C VAL A 279 -1.60 14.70 -0.65
N HIS A 280 -0.99 15.65 0.05
CA HIS A 280 -0.66 16.98 -0.48
C HIS A 280 0.74 17.06 -1.10
N ASP A 281 1.54 15.99 -1.10
CA ASP A 281 2.87 16.04 -1.73
C ASP A 281 2.74 16.26 -3.24
N GLU A 282 3.48 17.25 -3.77
CA GLU A 282 3.42 17.61 -5.19
C GLU A 282 3.81 16.46 -6.14
N GLY A 283 4.54 15.46 -5.63
CA GLY A 283 4.88 14.25 -6.38
C GLY A 283 3.79 13.19 -6.40
N LEU A 284 2.67 13.40 -5.72
CA LEU A 284 1.49 12.54 -5.78
C LEU A 284 0.41 13.18 -6.65
N VAL A 285 0.37 12.78 -7.93
CA VAL A 285 -0.69 13.20 -8.85
C VAL A 285 -1.85 12.21 -8.74
N MET A 286 -3.02 12.70 -8.33
CA MET A 286 -4.25 11.92 -8.31
C MET A 286 -5.07 12.24 -9.57
N GLU A 287 -5.39 11.21 -10.36
CA GLU A 287 -6.30 11.33 -11.49
C GLU A 287 -7.63 10.63 -11.18
N PRO A 288 -8.76 11.17 -11.65
CA PRO A 288 -10.06 10.56 -11.42
C PRO A 288 -10.21 9.26 -12.20
N ILE A 289 -10.87 8.27 -11.59
CA ILE A 289 -11.35 7.09 -12.30
C ILE A 289 -12.68 7.43 -12.97
N HIS A 290 -12.70 7.49 -14.29
CA HIS A 290 -13.93 7.68 -15.06
C HIS A 290 -14.70 6.37 -15.19
N ARG A 291 -16.00 6.40 -14.87
CA ARG A 291 -16.92 5.26 -15.07
C ARG A 291 -17.77 5.49 -16.31
N TRP A 292 -17.67 4.59 -17.29
CA TRP A 292 -18.48 4.65 -18.50
C TRP A 292 -19.78 3.87 -18.34
N LEU A 293 -20.90 4.58 -18.25
CA LEU A 293 -22.23 4.01 -18.17
C LEU A 293 -22.84 3.88 -19.58
N ARG A 294 -23.38 2.69 -19.90
CA ARG A 294 -24.04 2.40 -21.18
C ARG A 294 -25.46 1.91 -20.93
N GLY A 295 -26.40 2.35 -21.76
CA GLY A 295 -27.80 1.93 -21.67
C GLY A 295 -28.58 2.58 -20.51
N ILE A 296 -27.97 3.54 -19.80
CA ILE A 296 -28.59 4.31 -18.72
C ILE A 296 -28.74 5.75 -19.22
N SER A 297 -29.95 6.29 -19.19
CA SER A 297 -30.20 7.70 -19.50
C SER A 297 -29.87 8.60 -18.29
N LEU A 298 -29.62 9.89 -18.56
CA LEU A 298 -29.40 10.88 -17.50
C LEU A 298 -30.58 10.92 -16.51
N ASP A 299 -31.81 10.88 -17.00
CA ASP A 299 -33.02 10.88 -16.17
C ASP A 299 -33.08 9.68 -15.23
N GLN A 300 -32.73 8.49 -15.72
CA GLN A 300 -32.68 7.27 -14.89
C GLN A 300 -31.65 7.40 -13.76
N LEU A 301 -30.46 7.92 -14.09
CA LEU A 301 -29.39 8.14 -13.12
C LEU A 301 -29.79 9.19 -12.06
N GLN A 302 -30.38 10.31 -12.49
CA GLN A 302 -30.85 11.36 -11.60
C GLN A 302 -31.98 10.89 -10.67
N GLN A 303 -32.90 10.09 -11.19
CA GLN A 303 -33.99 9.51 -10.40
C GLN A 303 -33.44 8.55 -9.33
N ALA A 304 -32.50 7.69 -9.70
CA ALA A 304 -31.86 6.76 -8.75
C ALA A 304 -31.07 7.49 -7.66
N ALA A 305 -30.31 8.53 -8.03
CA ALA A 305 -29.61 9.38 -7.07
C ALA A 305 -30.58 10.14 -6.14
N SER A 306 -31.69 10.64 -6.67
CA SER A 306 -32.72 11.32 -5.86
C SER A 306 -33.33 10.38 -4.83
N GLU A 307 -33.61 9.13 -5.22
CA GLU A 307 -34.13 8.10 -4.31
C GLU A 307 -33.09 7.69 -3.26
N TRP A 308 -31.82 7.56 -3.65
CA TRP A 308 -30.71 7.35 -2.71
C TRP A 308 -30.62 8.48 -1.68
N ASN A 309 -30.62 9.73 -2.14
CA ASN A 309 -30.50 10.91 -1.29
C ASN A 309 -31.67 11.05 -0.30
N ARG A 310 -32.86 10.55 -0.67
CA ARG A 310 -34.05 10.53 0.19
C ARG A 310 -33.99 9.45 1.28
N THR A 311 -33.25 8.38 1.03
CA THR A 311 -33.22 7.18 1.89
C THR A 311 -31.97 7.10 2.77
N HIS A 312 -30.98 7.96 2.54
CA HIS A 312 -29.75 8.00 3.29
C HIS A 312 -29.48 9.39 3.86
N GLU A 313 -28.87 9.43 5.05
CA GLU A 313 -28.35 10.65 5.67
C GLU A 313 -26.83 10.71 5.48
N GLY A 314 -26.27 11.90 5.29
CA GLY A 314 -24.83 12.06 5.05
C GLY A 314 -24.47 13.40 4.42
N GLU A 315 -23.20 13.55 4.06
CA GLU A 315 -22.71 14.70 3.30
C GLU A 315 -23.19 14.64 1.86
N LEU A 316 -23.63 15.76 1.29
CA LEU A 316 -24.00 15.81 -0.12
C LEU A 316 -22.76 16.09 -0.96
N VAL A 317 -22.37 15.13 -1.78
CA VAL A 317 -21.18 15.22 -2.63
C VAL A 317 -21.59 15.47 -4.08
N LYS A 318 -20.89 16.40 -4.74
CA LYS A 318 -21.08 16.69 -6.15
C LYS A 318 -20.18 15.79 -7.00
N LEU A 319 -20.78 15.11 -7.96
CA LEU A 319 -20.12 14.26 -8.95
C LEU A 319 -20.20 14.94 -10.31
N ASP A 320 -19.07 15.04 -11.00
CA ASP A 320 -19.04 15.55 -12.37
C ASP A 320 -19.50 14.46 -13.35
N LEU A 321 -20.34 14.84 -14.31
CA LEU A 321 -20.88 13.96 -15.35
C LEU A 321 -20.57 14.54 -16.73
N GLU A 322 -20.08 13.70 -17.64
CA GLU A 322 -19.98 14.03 -19.05
C GLU A 322 -21.03 13.23 -19.84
N THR A 323 -21.89 13.92 -20.59
CA THR A 323 -22.97 13.31 -21.37
C THR A 323 -22.84 13.67 -22.85
N GLN A 324 -23.64 13.05 -23.71
CA GLN A 324 -23.71 13.44 -25.13
C GLN A 324 -24.14 14.90 -25.34
N ASP A 325 -24.85 15.48 -24.37
CA ASP A 325 -25.37 16.84 -24.39
C ASP A 325 -24.43 17.84 -23.67
N GLY A 326 -23.28 17.34 -23.19
CA GLY A 326 -22.21 18.10 -22.52
C GLY A 326 -22.06 17.79 -21.03
N ALA A 327 -21.21 18.59 -20.39
CA ALA A 327 -20.89 18.49 -18.96
C ALA A 327 -22.06 18.91 -18.07
N THR A 328 -22.32 18.12 -17.02
CA THR A 328 -23.30 18.39 -15.98
C THR A 328 -22.81 17.81 -14.64
N SER A 329 -23.66 17.77 -13.63
CA SER A 329 -23.32 17.17 -12.34
C SER A 329 -24.49 16.43 -11.70
N LEU A 330 -24.15 15.53 -10.77
CA LEU A 330 -25.07 14.78 -9.95
C LEU A 330 -24.72 14.99 -8.48
N GLU A 331 -25.71 15.25 -7.64
CA GLU A 331 -25.51 15.30 -6.19
C GLU A 331 -25.89 13.95 -5.59
N LEU A 332 -25.02 13.41 -4.75
CA LEU A 332 -25.23 12.12 -4.11
C LEU A 332 -24.84 12.20 -2.63
N THR A 333 -25.74 11.74 -1.76
CA THR A 333 -25.49 11.63 -0.32
C THR A 333 -24.44 10.56 -0.07
N GLN A 334 -23.40 10.90 0.70
CA GLN A 334 -22.35 10.02 1.19
C GLN A 334 -22.62 9.69 2.67
N PRO A 335 -23.16 8.50 2.99
CA PRO A 335 -23.46 8.13 4.37
C PRO A 335 -22.22 7.65 5.13
N GLY A 336 -21.25 7.11 4.39
CA GLY A 336 -20.04 6.50 4.90
C GLY A 336 -18.77 7.32 4.66
N ALA A 337 -17.64 6.64 4.76
CA ALA A 337 -16.33 7.26 4.56
C ALA A 337 -16.00 7.54 3.09
N LEU A 338 -16.57 6.77 2.15
CA LEU A 338 -16.20 6.81 0.74
C LEU A 338 -17.42 6.97 -0.15
N ILE A 339 -17.47 8.04 -0.96
CA ILE A 339 -18.54 8.28 -1.94
C ILE A 339 -18.69 7.16 -2.97
N ILE A 340 -17.61 6.43 -3.26
CA ILE A 340 -17.60 5.38 -4.28
C ILE A 340 -18.55 4.23 -3.95
N GLU A 341 -18.79 3.95 -2.66
CA GLU A 341 -19.74 2.94 -2.20
C GLU A 341 -21.17 3.32 -2.58
N SER A 342 -21.53 4.60 -2.40
CA SER A 342 -22.83 5.15 -2.78
C SER A 342 -22.99 5.16 -4.30
N VAL A 343 -21.95 5.60 -5.02
CA VAL A 343 -21.95 5.62 -6.50
C VAL A 343 -22.12 4.21 -7.07
N GLN A 344 -21.38 3.23 -6.55
CA GLN A 344 -21.49 1.84 -7.00
C GLN A 344 -22.88 1.27 -6.74
N SER A 345 -23.45 1.51 -5.54
CA SER A 345 -24.79 1.02 -5.17
C SER A 345 -25.88 1.56 -6.09
N VAL A 346 -25.82 2.85 -6.43
CA VAL A 346 -26.76 3.47 -7.38
C VAL A 346 -26.62 2.88 -8.78
N ILE A 347 -25.38 2.66 -9.25
CA ILE A 347 -25.13 2.07 -10.57
C ILE A 347 -25.61 0.62 -10.62
N ASP A 348 -25.33 -0.20 -9.62
CA ASP A 348 -25.72 -1.62 -9.59
C ASP A 348 -27.24 -1.77 -9.67
N ALA A 349 -27.99 -0.94 -8.94
CA ALA A 349 -29.45 -0.91 -8.99
C ALA A 349 -30.05 -0.52 -10.37
N LEU A 350 -29.25 0.05 -11.27
CA LEU A 350 -29.66 0.42 -12.63
C LEU A 350 -29.23 -0.59 -13.69
N VAL A 351 -28.31 -1.50 -13.36
CA VAL A 351 -27.74 -2.49 -14.29
C VAL A 351 -28.31 -3.90 -14.05
N GLU A 352 -28.90 -4.15 -12.87
CA GLU A 352 -29.83 -5.28 -12.63
C GLU A 352 -31.16 -5.11 -13.37
#